data_AF-A0A5K0W1S2-F1
#
_entry.id   AF-A0A5K0W1S2-F1
#
_cell.length_a   1.000
_cell.length_b   1.000
_cell.length_c   1.000
_cell.angle_alpha   90.00
_cell.angle_beta   90.00
_cell.angle_gamma   90.00
#
_symmetry.space_group_name_H-M   'P 1'
#
loop_
_entity.id
_entity.type
_entity.pdbx_description
1 polymer ?
#
loop_
_entity_poly.entity_id
_entity_poly.type
_entity_poly.pdbx_seq_one_letter_code
_entity_poly.pdbx_strand_id
1 'polypeptide(L)' 'AQERYHSETIYLGKGANESDDPELPLFKLGVIMEITNNFSESNKLGQGGFGPVYK' A
#
# COMPACT_ATOMS: atom_id res chain seq x y z
N ALA A 1 -6.17 -16.45 21.43
CA ALA A 1 -6.22 -15.08 20.89
C ALA A 1 -4.80 -14.71 20.51
N GLN A 2 -4.47 -14.79 19.23
CA GLN A 2 -3.21 -14.28 18.69
C GLN A 2 -3.57 -13.54 17.41
N GLU A 3 -3.23 -12.27 17.44
CA GLU A 3 -3.69 -11.20 16.60
C GLU A 3 -3.24 -11.45 15.17
N ARG A 4 -4.20 -11.54 14.25
CA ARG A 4 -3.95 -11.76 12.81
C ARG A 4 -3.42 -10.48 12.14
N TYR A 5 -2.25 -10.01 12.58
CA TYR A 5 -1.61 -8.86 11.97
C TYR A 5 -0.12 -9.11 11.78
N HIS A 6 0.22 -9.87 10.73
CA HIS A 6 1.55 -9.75 10.16
C HIS A 6 1.58 -10.20 8.69
N SER A 7 1.29 -9.26 7.80
CA SER A 7 1.96 -9.22 6.50
C SER A 7 2.67 -7.88 6.43
N GLU A 8 3.94 -7.88 6.83
CA GLU A 8 4.79 -6.68 6.89
C GLU A 8 5.07 -6.10 5.49
N THR A 9 4.81 -6.86 4.44
CA THR A 9 5.02 -6.51 3.04
C THR A 9 3.68 -6.31 2.32
N ILE A 10 3.54 -5.18 1.63
CA ILE A 10 2.41 -4.89 0.74
C ILE A 10 2.85 -5.10 -0.71
N TYR A 11 2.09 -5.90 -1.46
CA TYR A 11 2.26 -6.10 -2.89
C TYR A 11 1.39 -5.10 -3.66
N LEU A 12 2.01 -4.18 -4.40
CA LEU A 12 1.31 -3.20 -5.24
C LEU A 12 1.03 -3.80 -6.62
N GLY A 13 0.05 -4.71 -6.70
CA GLY A 13 -0.42 -5.25 -7.98
C GLY A 13 -1.06 -6.61 -7.83
N LYS A 14 -2.38 -6.67 -7.98
CA LYS A 14 -3.06 -7.92 -8.32
C LYS A 14 -4.11 -7.62 -9.39
N GLY A 15 -3.62 -7.31 -10.59
CA GLY A 15 -4.36 -7.35 -11.84
C GLY A 15 -3.93 -8.62 -12.58
N ALA A 16 -4.90 -9.45 -12.98
CA ALA A 16 -4.64 -10.77 -13.52
C ALA A 16 -4.07 -10.74 -14.96
N ASN A 17 -2.80 -11.14 -15.11
CA ASN A 17 -2.24 -11.70 -16.34
C ASN A 17 -0.96 -12.48 -15.98
N GLU A 18 -1.09 -13.80 -16.02
CA GLU A 18 -0.20 -14.81 -15.40
C GLU A 18 1.09 -15.11 -16.21
N SER A 19 1.63 -14.18 -16.99
CA SER A 19 2.74 -14.56 -17.89
C SER A 19 3.85 -13.55 -18.15
N ASP A 20 3.84 -12.38 -17.53
CA ASP A 20 4.98 -11.45 -17.50
C ASP A 20 4.79 -10.54 -16.27
N ASP A 21 5.01 -11.07 -15.06
CA ASP A 21 4.95 -10.27 -13.83
C ASP A 21 6.34 -9.64 -13.62
N PRO A 22 6.59 -8.39 -14.06
CA PRO A 22 7.81 -7.70 -13.64
C PRO A 22 7.74 -7.62 -12.12
N GLU A 23 8.71 -8.23 -11.43
CA GLU A 23 8.75 -8.31 -9.96
C GLU A 23 8.18 -7.03 -9.32
N LEU A 24 6.95 -7.13 -8.80
CA LEU A 24 6.27 -5.96 -8.26
C LEU A 24 7.10 -5.40 -7.11
N PRO A 25 7.33 -4.08 -7.07
CA PRO A 25 8.14 -3.50 -6.03
C PRO A 25 7.49 -3.75 -4.66
N LEU A 26 8.28 -4.39 -3.78
CA LEU A 26 7.86 -4.78 -2.43
C LEU A 26 8.20 -3.67 -1.45
N PHE A 27 7.20 -3.20 -0.69
CA PHE A 27 7.42 -2.21 0.36
C PHE A 27 6.94 -2.74 1.71
N LYS A 28 7.70 -2.39 2.75
CA LYS A 28 7.26 -2.64 4.14
C LYS A 28 6.16 -1.64 4.51
N LEU A 29 5.13 -2.12 5.20
CA LEU A 29 4.05 -1.25 5.68
C LEU A 29 4.57 -0.12 6.56
N GLY A 30 5.57 -0.38 7.41
CA GLY A 30 6.19 0.64 8.25
C GLY A 30 6.76 1.82 7.45
N VAL A 31 7.36 1.54 6.28
CA VAL A 31 7.87 2.59 5.38
C VAL A 31 6.72 3.42 4.82
N ILE A 32 5.63 2.78 4.39
CA ILE A 32 4.44 3.47 3.88
C ILE A 32 3.81 4.35 4.97
N MET A 33 3.73 3.85 6.21
CA MET A 33 3.24 4.62 7.34
C MET A 33 4.14 5.82 7.64
N GLU A 34 5.46 5.67 7.58
CA GLU A 34 6.39 6.78 7.81
C GLU A 34 6.25 7.88 6.75
N ILE A 35 6.28 7.52 5.45
CA ILE A 35 6.19 8.51 4.36
C ILE A 35 4.85 9.22 4.33
N THR A 36 3.75 8.50 4.58
CA THR A 36 2.40 9.08 4.59
C THR A 36 2.07 9.78 5.91
N ASN A 37 2.98 9.77 6.89
CA ASN A 37 2.73 10.20 8.27
C ASN A 37 1.43 9.56 8.82
N ASN A 38 1.41 8.23 8.80
CA ASN A 38 0.32 7.37 9.18
C ASN A 38 -1.01 7.74 8.48
N PHE A 39 -0.94 7.95 7.16
CA PHE A 39 -2.08 8.37 6.34
C PHE A 39 -2.76 9.66 6.84
N SER A 40 -1.97 10.61 7.34
CA SER A 40 -2.48 11.91 7.80
C SER A 40 -3.21 12.64 6.67
N GLU A 41 -4.34 13.28 7.00
CA GLU A 41 -5.10 14.10 6.06
C GLU A 41 -4.26 15.24 5.46
N SER A 42 -3.23 15.73 6.17
CA SER A 42 -2.29 16.73 5.63
C SER A 42 -1.47 16.22 4.44
N ASN A 43 -1.36 14.90 4.28
CA ASN A 43 -0.66 14.24 3.19
C ASN A 43 -1.63 13.69 2.13
N LYS A 44 -2.94 13.84 2.33
CA LYS A 44 -3.93 13.45 1.33
C LYS A 44 -3.89 14.41 0.14
N LEU A 45 -3.69 13.87 -1.04
CA LEU A 45 -3.75 14.57 -2.32
C LEU A 45 -5.18 14.69 -2.84
N GLY A 46 -6.03 13.71 -2.55
CA GLY A 46 -7.43 13.71 -2.96
C GLY A 46 -8.14 12.38 -2.70
N GLN A 47 -9.42 12.32 -3.06
CA GLN A 47 -10.22 11.10 -3.01
C GLN A 47 -11.22 11.08 -4.17
N GLY A 48 -11.31 9.95 -4.86
CA GLY A 48 -12.26 9.73 -5.96
C GLY A 48 -12.67 8.26 -6.08
N GLY A 49 -13.08 7.83 -7.27
CA GLY A 49 -13.49 6.43 -7.53
C GLY A 49 -12.40 5.38 -7.28
N PHE A 50 -11.13 5.80 -7.18
CA PHE A 50 -9.98 4.96 -6.87
C PHE A 50 -9.64 4.89 -5.37
N GLY A 51 -10.39 5.62 -4.51
CA GLY A 51 -10.08 5.76 -3.09
C GLY A 51 -9.22 6.99 -2.77
N PRO A 52 -8.71 7.11 -1.53
CA PRO A 52 -7.85 8.20 -1.10
C PRO A 52 -6.42 8.03 -1.66
N VAL A 53 -5.81 9.14 -2.07
CA VAL A 53 -4.43 9.19 -2.57
C VAL A 53 -3.61 10.06 -1.63
N TYR A 54 -2.44 9.57 -1.21
CA TYR A 54 -1.52 10.27 -0.30
C TYR A 54 -0.20 10.54 -1.01
N LYS A 55 0.47 11.63 -0.65
CA LYS A 55 1.83 11.97 -1.07
C LYS A 55 2.88 11.27 -0.23
#